data_AF-A0A7W1M099-F1
#
_entry.id   AF-A0A7W1M099-F1
#
_cell.length_a   1.000
_cell.length_b   1.000
_cell.length_c   1.000
_cell.angle_alpha   90.00
_cell.angle_beta   90.00
_cell.angle_gamma   90.00
#
_symmetry.space_group_name_H-M   'P 1'
#
loop_
_entity.id
_entity.type
_entity.pdbx_description
1 polymer ?
#
loop_
_entity_poly.entity_id
_entity_poly.type
_entity_poly.pdbx_seq_one_letter_code
_entity_poly.pdbx_strand_id
1 'polypeptide(L)'
;MSANEEMKGRERSLANLKPFRPGQSGNPSGRPKNVLSKALRKKLEEVESDAEGARSNADMIADKLVEVALGGNLEAIKIVLDRMEGRARQSINVTTDSRERIERAIDNLISTATQEGDTLSRDAALALLAEYDDEAAELLNA
;
A
#
# COMPACT_ATOMS: atom_id res chain seq x y z
N MET A 1 -48.00 -21.09 -1.47
CA MET A 1 -47.55 -19.76 -1.95
C MET A 1 -46.28 -20.00 -2.73
N SER A 2 -46.36 -19.90 -4.07
CA SER A 2 -45.33 -20.39 -4.98
C SER A 2 -44.27 -19.32 -5.21
N ALA A 3 -43.00 -19.72 -5.15
CA ALA A 3 -41.76 -18.92 -5.20
C ALA A 3 -41.52 -18.16 -6.54
N ASN A 4 -42.58 -17.87 -7.30
CA ASN A 4 -42.48 -17.45 -8.69
C ASN A 4 -42.71 -15.93 -8.92
N GLU A 5 -42.88 -15.14 -7.85
CA GLU A 5 -43.07 -13.67 -7.96
C GLU A 5 -41.80 -12.85 -7.66
N GLU A 6 -40.76 -13.42 -7.05
CA GLU A 6 -39.54 -12.67 -6.67
C GLU A 6 -38.56 -12.40 -7.83
N MET A 7 -38.74 -13.00 -9.01
CA MET A 7 -37.76 -12.97 -10.10
C MET A 7 -37.94 -11.82 -11.11
N LYS A 8 -39.01 -11.03 -11.01
CA LYS A 8 -39.37 -10.03 -12.03
C LYS A 8 -38.50 -8.76 -12.01
N GLY A 9 -37.73 -8.55 -10.94
CA GLY A 9 -36.84 -7.38 -10.76
C GLY A 9 -35.41 -7.55 -11.30
N ARG A 10 -34.97 -8.79 -11.59
CA ARG A 10 -33.56 -9.09 -11.94
C ARG A 10 -33.26 -9.18 -13.44
N GLU A 11 -34.25 -9.56 -14.26
CA GLU A 11 -34.05 -9.79 -15.71
C GLU A 11 -33.56 -8.54 -16.46
N ARG A 12 -34.10 -7.36 -16.12
CA ARG A 12 -33.69 -6.08 -16.73
C ARG A 12 -32.29 -5.64 -16.33
N SER A 13 -31.79 -6.09 -15.17
CA SER A 13 -30.46 -5.76 -14.68
C SER A 13 -29.36 -6.53 -15.42
N LEU A 14 -29.66 -7.74 -15.90
CA LEU A 14 -28.69 -8.57 -16.65
C LEU A 14 -28.72 -8.26 -18.14
N ALA A 15 -29.87 -7.84 -18.69
CA ALA A 15 -30.03 -7.57 -20.13
C ALA A 15 -29.11 -6.46 -20.67
N ASN A 16 -28.67 -5.53 -19.83
CA ASN A 16 -27.81 -4.40 -20.22
C ASN A 16 -26.32 -4.63 -19.96
N LEU A 17 -25.92 -5.75 -19.36
CA LEU A 17 -24.53 -6.04 -19.04
C LEU A 17 -23.84 -6.69 -20.25
N LYS A 18 -22.86 -6.00 -20.82
CA LYS A 18 -21.94 -6.58 -21.82
C LYS A 18 -20.68 -7.06 -21.08
N PRO A 19 -20.45 -8.39 -20.94
CA PRO A 19 -19.26 -8.89 -20.28
C PRO A 19 -18.00 -8.53 -21.06
N PHE A 20 -16.92 -8.20 -20.35
CA PHE A 20 -15.61 -7.99 -20.96
C PHE A 20 -15.06 -9.31 -21.50
N ARG A 21 -14.30 -9.24 -22.61
CA ARG A 21 -13.65 -10.43 -23.17
C ARG A 21 -12.61 -10.96 -22.17
N PRO A 22 -12.46 -12.28 -22.00
CA PRO A 22 -11.37 -12.84 -21.20
C PRO A 22 -10.01 -12.27 -21.66
N GLY A 23 -9.20 -11.79 -20.71
CA GLY A 23 -7.92 -11.12 -21.00
C GLY A 23 -8.01 -9.64 -21.38
N GLN A 24 -9.21 -9.05 -21.48
CA GLN A 24 -9.41 -7.63 -21.75
C GLN A 24 -9.93 -6.91 -20.51
N SER A 25 -9.11 -6.02 -19.95
CA SER A 25 -9.55 -5.11 -18.88
C SER A 25 -10.58 -4.12 -19.42
N GLY A 26 -11.68 -3.92 -18.69
CA GLY A 26 -12.65 -2.85 -18.97
C GLY A 26 -12.13 -1.43 -18.74
N ASN A 27 -10.98 -1.32 -18.09
CA ASN A 27 -10.25 -0.06 -17.91
C ASN A 27 -8.78 -0.25 -18.30
N PRO A 28 -8.45 -0.26 -19.61
CA PRO A 28 -7.09 -0.53 -20.07
C PRO A 28 -6.07 0.53 -19.63
N SER A 29 -6.51 1.78 -19.43
CA SER A 29 -5.67 2.87 -18.93
C SER A 29 -5.55 2.91 -17.39
N GLY A 30 -6.24 2.00 -16.70
CA GLY A 30 -6.27 1.93 -15.25
C GLY A 30 -6.90 3.17 -14.58
N ARG A 31 -6.76 3.26 -13.26
CA ARG A 31 -7.20 4.45 -12.52
C ARG A 31 -6.37 5.66 -12.96
N PRO A 32 -6.98 6.77 -13.40
CA PRO A 32 -6.25 7.98 -13.74
C PRO A 32 -5.35 8.42 -12.59
N LYS A 33 -4.05 8.56 -12.86
CA LYS A 33 -3.05 8.95 -11.85
C LYS A 33 -3.08 10.45 -11.61
N ASN A 34 -2.91 10.87 -10.35
CA ASN A 34 -2.66 12.26 -9.95
C ASN A 34 -3.72 13.29 -10.36
N VAL A 35 -4.99 12.88 -10.55
CA VAL A 35 -6.08 13.79 -10.97
C VAL A 35 -6.21 14.98 -10.03
N LEU A 36 -6.31 14.71 -8.72
CA LEU A 36 -6.45 15.76 -7.71
C LEU A 36 -5.18 16.61 -7.60
N SER A 37 -4.00 15.99 -7.61
CA SER A 37 -2.73 16.70 -7.52
C SER A 37 -2.50 17.65 -8.69
N LYS A 38 -2.97 17.29 -9.90
CA LYS A 38 -2.94 18.18 -11.07
C LYS A 38 -3.87 19.38 -10.89
N ALA A 39 -5.10 19.13 -10.46
CA ALA A 39 -6.08 20.20 -10.23
C ALA A 39 -5.63 21.18 -9.14
N LEU A 40 -5.09 20.64 -8.03
CA LEU A 40 -4.55 21.45 -6.93
C LEU A 40 -3.34 22.29 -7.38
N ARG A 41 -2.41 21.71 -8.15
CA ARG A 41 -1.26 22.48 -8.67
C ARG A 41 -1.72 23.67 -9.50
N LYS A 42 -2.66 23.45 -10.42
CA LYS A 42 -3.25 24.53 -11.21
C LYS A 42 -3.85 25.62 -10.32
N LYS A 43 -4.61 25.23 -9.30
CA LYS A 43 -5.23 26.17 -8.35
C LYS A 43 -4.21 26.95 -7.52
N LEU A 44 -3.10 26.31 -7.13
CA LEU A 44 -2.04 26.94 -6.35
C LEU A 44 -1.23 27.95 -7.19
N GLU A 45 -1.09 27.71 -8.49
CA GLU A 45 -0.40 28.60 -9.45
C GLU A 45 -1.28 29.78 -9.91
N GLU A 46 -2.60 29.74 -9.65
CA GLU A 46 -3.49 30.87 -9.95
C GLU A 46 -3.09 32.10 -9.12
N VAL A 47 -3.06 33.27 -9.79
CA VAL A 47 -2.73 34.58 -9.21
C VAL A 47 -3.99 35.45 -9.25
N GLU A 48 -4.32 36.11 -8.14
CA GLU A 48 -5.62 36.78 -7.96
C GLU A 48 -5.74 38.11 -8.73
N SER A 49 -4.65 38.64 -9.33
CA SER A 49 -4.69 39.89 -10.14
C SER A 49 -3.48 40.02 -11.07
N ASP A 50 -3.59 40.70 -12.22
CA ASP A 50 -2.41 41.11 -13.05
C ASP A 50 -1.77 42.42 -12.56
N ALA A 51 -1.92 42.73 -11.26
CA ALA A 51 -1.38 43.93 -10.66
C ALA A 51 0.07 43.71 -10.20
N GLU A 52 0.84 44.80 -10.14
CA GLU A 52 2.22 44.77 -9.67
C GLU A 52 2.24 44.36 -8.18
N GLY A 53 2.82 43.19 -7.88
CA GLY A 53 2.82 42.57 -6.54
C GLY A 53 1.77 41.48 -6.32
N ALA A 54 1.09 41.01 -7.38
CA ALA A 54 0.14 39.92 -7.24
C ALA A 54 0.79 38.62 -6.77
N ARG A 55 0.12 37.94 -5.84
CA ARG A 55 0.61 36.74 -5.17
C ARG A 55 -0.17 35.53 -5.64
N SER A 56 0.51 34.39 -5.73
CA SER A 56 -0.16 33.14 -6.04
C SER A 56 -0.94 32.63 -4.82
N ASN A 57 -1.93 31.79 -5.06
CA ASN A 57 -2.62 31.08 -3.97
C ASN A 57 -1.64 30.26 -3.11
N ALA A 58 -0.54 29.76 -3.70
CA ALA A 58 0.52 29.08 -2.95
C ALA A 58 1.20 30.01 -1.94
N ASP A 59 1.53 31.24 -2.34
CA ASP A 59 2.19 32.23 -1.48
C ASP A 59 1.28 32.59 -0.30
N MET A 60 -0.01 32.82 -0.57
CA MET A 60 -0.99 33.14 0.46
C MET A 60 -1.15 32.01 1.50
N ILE A 61 -1.12 30.75 1.05
CA ILE A 61 -1.18 29.59 1.93
C ILE A 61 0.11 29.46 2.75
N ALA A 62 1.27 29.74 2.15
CA ALA A 62 2.56 29.71 2.85
C ALA A 62 2.61 30.76 3.97
N ASP A 63 2.17 31.99 3.69
CA ASP A 63 2.07 33.05 4.69
C ASP A 63 1.15 32.64 5.84
N LYS A 64 -0.03 32.08 5.52
CA LYS A 64 -0.98 31.68 6.55
C LYS A 64 -0.44 30.55 7.42
N LEU A 65 0.29 29.61 6.82
CA LEU A 65 0.95 28.52 7.54
C LEU A 65 1.97 29.07 8.55
N VAL A 66 2.79 30.04 8.13
CA VAL A 66 3.78 30.68 9.01
C VAL A 66 3.08 31.46 10.12
N GLU A 67 2.04 32.24 9.81
CA GLU A 67 1.25 32.97 10.81
C GLU A 67 0.69 32.03 11.89
N VAL A 68 0.10 30.91 11.49
CA VAL A 68 -0.47 29.90 12.41
C VAL A 68 0.63 29.22 13.24
N ALA A 69 1.80 28.96 12.64
CA ALA A 69 2.95 28.42 13.35
C ALA A 69 3.48 29.40 14.41
N LEU A 70 3.61 30.69 14.06
CA LEU A 70 4.00 31.76 14.99
C LEU A 70 2.98 31.93 16.13
N GLY A 71 1.71 31.63 15.87
CA GLY A 71 0.66 31.55 16.88
C GLY A 71 0.78 30.37 17.87
N GLY A 72 1.80 29.51 17.73
CA GLY A 72 2.07 28.41 18.65
C GLY A 72 1.39 27.08 18.29
N ASN A 73 0.84 26.94 17.09
CA ASN A 73 0.28 25.67 16.63
C ASN A 73 1.39 24.66 16.32
N LEU A 74 1.54 23.64 17.17
CA LEU A 74 2.59 22.62 17.05
C LEU A 74 2.56 21.85 15.71
N GLU A 75 1.38 21.59 15.15
CA GLU A 75 1.28 20.89 13.86
C GLU A 75 1.76 21.78 12.71
N ALA A 76 1.40 23.06 12.71
CA ALA A 76 1.91 24.02 11.73
C ALA A 76 3.43 24.19 11.84
N ILE A 77 3.96 24.30 13.07
CA ILE A 77 5.40 24.36 13.32
C ILE A 77 6.10 23.11 12.75
N LYS A 78 5.56 21.92 13.03
CA LYS A 78 6.08 20.66 12.49
C LYS A 78 6.07 20.64 10.97
N ILE A 79 4.99 21.08 10.32
CA ILE A 79 4.92 21.16 8.86
C ILE A 79 6.01 22.09 8.31
N VAL A 80 6.25 23.24 8.94
CA VAL A 80 7.31 24.17 8.52
C VAL A 80 8.69 23.52 8.66
N LEU A 81 8.99 22.88 9.80
CA LEU A 81 10.25 22.17 10.04
C LEU A 81 10.47 21.04 9.03
N ASP A 82 9.45 20.20 8.80
CA ASP A 82 9.48 19.11 7.83
C ASP A 82 9.81 19.59 6.40
N ARG A 83 9.45 20.83 6.04
CA ARG A 83 9.71 21.41 4.72
C ARG A 83 11.08 22.07 4.60
N MET A 84 11.65 22.55 5.71
CA MET A 84 12.95 23.22 5.73
C MET A 84 14.10 22.27 6.02
N GLU A 85 13.94 21.40 7.00
CA GLU A 85 14.98 20.47 7.46
C GLU A 85 14.76 19.05 6.92
N GLY A 86 13.60 18.80 6.30
CA GLY A 86 13.19 17.49 5.84
C GLY A 86 12.54 16.68 6.96
N ARG A 87 11.83 15.62 6.57
CA ARG A 87 11.27 14.66 7.53
C ARG A 87 12.35 13.73 8.04
N ALA A 88 12.29 13.40 9.32
CA ALA A 88 13.07 12.31 9.88
C ALA A 88 12.84 11.03 9.06
N ARG A 89 13.93 10.31 8.76
CA ARG A 89 13.86 9.05 8.02
C ARG A 89 13.02 8.05 8.81
N GLN A 90 11.92 7.60 8.23
CA GLN A 90 11.14 6.51 8.79
C GLN A 90 11.90 5.20 8.57
N SER A 91 12.46 4.63 9.63
CA SER A 91 12.97 3.26 9.60
C SER A 91 11.78 2.29 9.64
N ILE A 92 11.57 1.55 8.56
CA ILE A 92 10.67 0.40 8.58
C ILE A 92 11.52 -0.80 8.98
N ASN A 93 11.39 -1.24 10.24
CA ASN A 93 11.92 -2.54 10.64
C ASN A 93 10.99 -3.61 10.10
N VAL A 94 11.41 -4.29 9.03
CA VAL A 94 10.77 -5.53 8.59
C VAL A 94 11.37 -6.65 9.44
N THR A 95 10.86 -6.82 10.66
CA THR A 95 11.06 -8.07 11.40
C THR A 95 10.17 -9.10 10.75
N THR A 96 10.74 -9.92 9.86
CA THR A 96 10.14 -11.23 9.55
C THR A 96 10.17 -12.00 10.86
N ASP A 97 9.04 -12.42 11.40
CA ASP A 97 9.03 -13.34 12.54
C ASP A 97 9.94 -14.52 12.17
N SER A 98 11.06 -14.68 12.88
CA SER A 98 12.07 -15.71 12.55
C SER A 98 11.43 -17.10 12.42
N ARG A 99 10.41 -17.36 13.22
CA ARG A 99 9.59 -18.57 13.16
C ARG A 99 8.88 -18.75 11.81
N GLU A 100 8.27 -17.69 11.26
CA GLU A 100 7.59 -17.74 9.96
C GLU A 100 8.59 -17.93 8.81
N ARG A 101 9.79 -17.34 8.93
CA ARG A 101 10.89 -17.58 7.97
C ARG A 101 11.30 -19.06 7.97
N ILE A 102 11.48 -19.65 9.15
CA ILE A 102 11.90 -21.03 9.33
C ILE A 102 10.80 -22.00 8.86
N GLU A 103 9.53 -21.75 9.18
CA GLU A 103 8.41 -22.57 8.71
C GLU A 103 8.31 -22.59 7.17
N ARG A 104 8.42 -21.43 6.52
CA ARG A 104 8.46 -21.38 5.04
C ARG A 104 9.66 -22.11 4.46
N ALA A 105 10.82 -22.07 5.12
CA ALA A 105 12.00 -22.80 4.67
C ALA A 105 11.81 -24.32 4.76
N ILE A 106 11.16 -24.80 5.83
CA ILE A 106 10.80 -26.22 5.99
C ILE A 106 9.85 -26.67 4.87
N ASP A 107 8.79 -25.91 4.62
CA ASP A 107 7.80 -26.25 3.58
C ASP A 107 8.44 -26.31 2.18
N ASN A 108 9.37 -25.40 1.88
CA ASN A 108 10.12 -25.41 0.63
C ASN A 108 10.98 -26.67 0.50
N LEU A 109 11.71 -27.06 1.55
CA LEU A 109 12.54 -28.28 1.55
C LEU A 109 11.70 -29.55 1.33
N ILE A 110 10.56 -29.65 2.02
CA ILE A 110 9.63 -30.78 1.86
C ILE A 110 9.07 -30.80 0.43
N SER A 111 8.71 -29.64 -0.11
CA SER A 111 8.23 -29.52 -1.50
C SER A 111 9.29 -29.89 -2.53
N THR A 112 10.57 -29.57 -2.29
CA THR A 112 11.66 -29.95 -3.20
C THR A 112 11.93 -31.44 -3.15
N ALA A 113 12.03 -32.02 -1.95
CA ALA A 113 12.23 -33.46 -1.78
C ALA A 113 11.11 -34.26 -2.46
N THR A 114 9.86 -33.85 -2.28
CA THR A 114 8.70 -34.51 -2.91
C THR A 114 8.70 -34.39 -4.45
N GLN A 115 9.23 -33.31 -5.01
CA GLN A 115 9.43 -33.18 -6.46
C GLN A 115 10.53 -34.10 -7.00
N GLU A 116 11.54 -34.37 -6.19
CA GLU A 116 12.65 -35.29 -6.51
C GLU A 116 12.27 -36.77 -6.27
N GLY A 117 11.05 -37.03 -5.78
CA GLY A 117 10.55 -38.37 -5.50
C GLY A 117 10.97 -38.92 -4.13
N ASP A 118 11.61 -38.08 -3.31
CA ASP A 118 11.99 -38.40 -1.94
C ASP A 118 10.97 -37.87 -0.94
N THR A 119 10.87 -38.53 0.21
CA THR A 119 10.00 -38.10 1.31
C THR A 119 10.83 -37.56 2.45
N LEU A 120 10.74 -36.25 2.68
CA LEU A 120 11.40 -35.58 3.80
C LEU A 120 10.38 -35.25 4.89
N SER A 121 10.61 -35.75 6.10
CA SER A 121 9.80 -35.41 7.27
C SER A 121 10.10 -33.98 7.74
N ARG A 122 9.10 -33.33 8.35
CA ARG A 122 9.23 -31.99 8.95
C ARG A 122 10.42 -31.90 9.91
N ASP A 123 10.62 -32.92 10.73
CA ASP A 123 11.70 -32.94 11.72
C ASP A 123 13.08 -33.08 11.08
N ALA A 124 13.17 -33.80 9.96
CA ALA A 124 14.40 -33.92 9.18
C ALA A 124 14.73 -32.61 8.44
N ALA A 125 13.72 -31.94 7.90
CA ALA A 125 13.88 -30.62 7.27
C ALA A 125 14.30 -29.56 8.30
N LEU A 126 13.74 -29.60 9.51
CA LEU A 126 14.13 -28.71 10.61
C LEU A 126 15.55 -29.00 11.09
N ALA A 127 15.95 -30.27 11.22
CA ALA A 127 17.31 -30.64 11.60
C ALA A 127 18.35 -30.19 10.57
N LEU A 128 18.03 -30.28 9.28
CA LEU A 128 18.90 -29.81 8.19
C LEU A 128 19.05 -28.28 8.19
N LEU A 129 17.98 -27.55 8.52
CA LEU A 129 18.05 -26.09 8.68
C LEU A 129 18.83 -25.67 9.94
N ALA A 130 18.68 -26.42 11.04
CA ALA A 130 19.41 -26.18 12.28
C ALA A 130 20.94 -26.35 12.15
N GLU A 131 21.42 -27.04 11.11
CA GLU A 131 22.86 -27.16 10.83
C GLU A 131 23.48 -25.86 10.27
N TYR A 132 22.65 -24.96 9.70
CA TYR A 132 23.09 -23.74 9.05
C TYR A 132 22.52 -22.44 9.68
N ASP A 133 21.47 -22.54 10.48
CA ASP A 133 20.78 -21.40 11.09
C ASP A 133 20.61 -21.63 12.61
N ASP A 134 21.34 -20.85 13.42
CA ASP A 134 21.32 -20.91 14.89
C ASP A 134 19.89 -20.71 15.45
N GLU A 135 19.05 -19.90 14.79
CA GLU A 135 17.66 -19.68 15.19
C GLU A 135 16.78 -20.93 14.96
N ALA A 136 17.11 -21.76 13.97
CA ALA A 136 16.43 -23.04 13.73
C ALA A 136 16.88 -24.11 14.73
N ALA A 137 18.13 -24.05 15.21
CA ALA A 137 18.63 -24.93 16.26
C ALA A 137 17.93 -24.68 17.60
N GLU A 138 17.57 -23.44 17.93
CA GLU A 138 16.77 -23.13 19.12
C GLU A 138 15.36 -23.75 19.06
N LEU A 139 14.73 -23.78 17.88
CA LEU A 139 13.40 -24.39 17.69
C LEU A 139 13.40 -25.93 17.70
N LEU A 140 14.52 -26.56 17.36
CA LEU A 140 14.68 -28.01 17.43
C LEU A 140 14.82 -28.51 18.88
N ASN A 141 15.37 -27.67 19.75
CA ASN A 141 15.64 -27.98 21.16
C ASN A 141 14.56 -27.46 22.14
N ALA A 142 13.52 -26.80 21.63
CA ALA A 142 12.39 -26.25 22.40
C ALA A 142 11.24 -27.26 22.52
#